data_AF-A0AB36XD39-F1
#
_entry.id   AF-A0AB36XD39-F1
#
_cell.length_a   1.000
_cell.length_b   1.000
_cell.length_c   1.000
_cell.angle_alpha   90.00
_cell.angle_beta   90.00
_cell.angle_gamma   90.00
#
_symmetry.space_group_name_H-M   'P 1'
#
loop_
_entity.id
_entity.type
_entity.pdbx_description
1 polymer ?
#
loop_
_entity_poly.entity_id
_entity_poly.type
_entity_poly.pdbx_seq_one_letter_code
_entity_poly.pdbx_strand_id
1 'polypeptide(L)' 'MTNIEKIWLIVLLIVAFVVPIFGLIPAVYLFTKRRSTLDFIALNGWIPGAIVLQIFYLISVIVIGWVVSLH' A
#
# COMPACT_ATOMS: atom_id res chain seq x y z
N MET A 1 11.95 -15.54 10.95
CA MET A 1 11.97 -14.21 10.32
C MET A 1 13.03 -13.38 11.02
N THR A 2 14.03 -12.89 10.31
CA THR A 2 15.12 -12.12 10.92
C THR A 2 14.67 -10.68 11.24
N ASN A 3 15.35 -9.99 12.16
CA ASN A 3 15.04 -8.59 12.48
C ASN A 3 15.13 -7.69 11.24
N ILE A 4 16.04 -8.01 10.32
CA ILE A 4 16.22 -7.29 9.05
C ILE A 4 14.98 -7.41 8.16
N GLU A 5 14.41 -8.63 8.03
CA GLU A 5 13.19 -8.84 7.25
C GLU A 5 11.99 -8.07 7.81
N LYS A 6 11.87 -7.99 9.14
CA LYS A 6 10.79 -7.23 9.80
C LYS A 6 10.90 -5.73 9.49
N ILE A 7 12.11 -5.17 9.55
CA ILE A 7 12.38 -3.77 9.21
C ILE A 7 12.02 -3.49 7.74
N TRP A 8 12.42 -4.37 6.82
CA TRP A 8 12.13 -4.20 5.39
C TRP A 8 10.63 -4.13 5.09
N LEU A 9 9.81 -4.88 5.81
CA LEU A 9 8.36 -4.85 5.57
C LEU A 9 7.69 -3.60 6.14
N ILE A 10 8.24 -3.03 7.21
CA ILE A 10 7.83 -1.71 7.70
C ILE A 10 8.19 -0.64 6.66
N VAL A 11 9.41 -0.70 6.09
CA VAL A 11 9.81 0.21 4.99
C VAL A 11 8.87 0.08 3.80
N LEU A 12 8.54 -1.15 3.38
CA LEU A 12 7.58 -1.38 2.30
C LEU A 12 6.19 -0.81 2.62
N LEU A 13 5.76 -0.89 3.88
CA LEU A 13 4.47 -0.32 4.31
C LEU A 13 4.50 1.20 4.22
N ILE A 14 5.58 1.85 4.66
CA ILE A 14 5.75 3.30 4.53
C ILE A 14 5.72 3.72 3.06
N VAL A 15 6.45 3.01 2.20
CA VAL A 15 6.44 3.27 0.75
C VAL A 15 5.03 3.12 0.17
N ALA A 16 4.27 2.12 0.63
CA ALA A 16 2.88 1.91 0.24
C ALA A 16 1.92 3.05 0.65
N PHE A 17 2.27 3.87 1.65
CA PHE A 17 1.48 5.05 2.02
C PHE A 17 1.94 6.32 1.31
N VAL A 18 3.26 6.50 1.18
CA VAL A 18 3.86 7.76 0.73
C VAL A 18 3.84 7.91 -0.78
N VAL A 19 4.02 6.83 -1.53
CA VAL A 19 4.14 6.91 -2.99
C VAL A 19 2.78 6.69 -3.64
N PRO A 20 2.15 7.71 -4.26
CA PRO A 20 0.84 7.55 -4.88
C PRO A 20 0.94 6.63 -6.10
N ILE A 21 -0.06 5.77 -6.29
CA ILE A 21 -0.20 4.80 -7.38
C ILE A 21 0.85 3.68 -7.34
N PHE A 22 2.15 4.02 -7.34
CA PHE A 22 3.23 3.03 -7.30
C PHE A 22 3.34 2.32 -5.95
N GLY A 23 2.80 2.91 -4.88
CA GLY A 23 2.66 2.26 -3.57
C GLY A 23 1.69 1.06 -3.57
N LEU A 24 0.91 0.85 -4.64
CA LEU A 24 0.06 -0.33 -4.80
C LEU A 24 0.88 -1.63 -4.85
N ILE A 25 2.05 -1.62 -5.51
CA ILE A 25 2.93 -2.78 -5.64
C ILE A 25 3.38 -3.30 -4.26
N PRO A 26 4.01 -2.47 -3.38
CA PRO A 26 4.35 -2.91 -2.04
C PRO A 26 3.13 -3.21 -1.18
N ALA A 27 2.00 -2.51 -1.35
CA ALA A 27 0.77 -2.82 -0.62
C ALA A 27 0.25 -4.24 -0.92
N VAL A 28 0.22 -4.64 -2.20
CA VAL A 28 -0.20 -5.98 -2.64
C VAL A 28 0.81 -7.03 -2.21
N TYR A 29 2.12 -6.74 -2.30
CA TYR A 29 3.16 -7.62 -1.78
C TYR A 29 2.95 -7.89 -0.27
N LEU A 30 2.75 -6.84 0.54
CA LEU A 30 2.46 -6.99 1.96
C LEU A 30 1.16 -7.75 2.20
N PHE A 31 0.14 -7.53 1.36
CA PHE A 31 -1.14 -8.22 1.46
C PHE A 31 -1.03 -9.73 1.25
N THR A 32 -0.21 -10.17 0.30
CA THR A 32 0.04 -11.58 0.06
C THR A 32 0.91 -12.18 1.16
N LYS A 33 1.96 -11.46 1.59
CA LYS A 33 2.89 -11.88 2.63
C LYS A 33 2.21 -12.08 3.99
N ARG A 34 1.27 -11.21 4.37
CA ARG A 34 0.60 -11.24 5.69
C ARG A 34 -0.16 -12.54 5.96
N ARG A 35 -0.62 -13.26 4.93
CA ARG A 35 -1.31 -14.56 5.08
C ARG A 35 -0.38 -15.67 5.53
N SER A 36 0.93 -15.51 5.33
CA SER A 36 1.93 -16.54 5.58
C SER A 36 2.66 -16.36 6.92
N THR A 37 2.35 -15.33 7.72
CA THR A 37 3.18 -14.99 8.90
C THR A 37 2.33 -14.53 10.08
N LEU A 38 2.36 -15.31 11.17
CA LEU A 38 1.63 -15.03 12.43
C LEU A 38 2.19 -13.83 13.20
N ASP A 39 3.48 -13.51 13.03
CA ASP A 39 4.16 -12.38 13.69
C ASP A 39 3.70 -10.98 13.20
N PHE A 40 2.76 -10.93 12.27
CA PHE A 40 2.39 -9.72 11.53
C PHE A 40 1.19 -8.95 12.07
N ILE A 41 0.64 -9.34 13.23
CA ILE A 41 -0.65 -8.84 13.75
C ILE A 41 -0.71 -7.30 13.77
N ALA A 42 0.36 -6.63 14.18
CA ALA A 42 0.42 -5.16 14.22
C ALA A 42 0.37 -4.54 12.81
N LEU A 43 1.19 -5.00 11.86
CA LEU A 43 1.16 -4.51 10.47
C LEU A 43 -0.12 -4.90 9.72
N ASN A 44 -0.77 -5.99 10.13
CA ASN A 44 -1.96 -6.53 9.47
C ASN A 44 -3.12 -5.53 9.41
N GLY A 45 -3.24 -4.67 10.44
CA GLY A 45 -4.24 -3.60 10.48
C GLY A 45 -3.93 -2.43 9.53
N TRP A 46 -2.66 -2.16 9.26
CA TRP A 46 -2.24 -1.03 8.43
C TRP A 46 -2.25 -1.33 6.93
N ILE A 47 -2.03 -2.60 6.53
CA ILE A 47 -2.01 -3.00 5.12
C ILE A 47 -3.34 -2.70 4.40
N PRO A 48 -4.53 -3.01 4.95
CA PRO A 48 -5.80 -2.58 4.36
C PRO A 48 -5.88 -1.06 4.18
N GLY A 49 -5.42 -0.28 5.17
CA GLY A 49 -5.39 1.18 5.09
C GLY A 49 -4.54 1.70 3.92
N ALA A 50 -3.35 1.11 3.71
CA ALA A 50 -2.50 1.44 2.58
C ALA A 50 -3.20 1.14 1.23
N ILE A 51 -3.86 -0.02 1.11
CA ILE A 51 -4.59 -0.39 -0.12
C ILE A 51 -5.74 0.60 -0.38
N VAL A 52 -6.54 0.92 0.64
CA VAL A 52 -7.65 1.86 0.52
C VAL A 52 -7.15 3.23 0.08
N LEU A 53 -6.05 3.72 0.66
CA LEU A 53 -5.44 4.99 0.23
C LEU A 53 -4.99 4.96 -1.24
N GLN A 54 -4.40 3.86 -1.69
CA GLN A 54 -4.00 3.70 -3.09
C GLN A 54 -5.20 3.70 -4.05
N ILE A 55 -6.33 3.11 -3.64
CA ILE A 55 -7.58 3.20 -4.41
C ILE A 55 -8.06 4.65 -4.51
N PHE A 56 -7.99 5.43 -3.42
CA PHE A 56 -8.32 6.86 -3.46
C PHE A 56 -7.41 7.63 -4.42
N TYR A 57 -6.10 7.35 -4.44
CA TYR A 57 -5.18 7.96 -5.40
C TYR A 57 -5.55 7.61 -6.85
N LEU A 58 -5.85 6.35 -7.14
CA LEU A 58 -6.29 5.93 -8.48
C LEU A 58 -7.58 6.64 -8.92
N ILE A 59 -8.58 6.70 -8.05
CA ILE A 59 -9.84 7.41 -8.33
C ILE A 59 -9.57 8.89 -8.57
N SER A 60 -8.72 9.52 -7.74
CA SER A 60 -8.39 10.94 -7.88
C SER A 60 -7.75 11.25 -9.24
N VAL A 61 -6.84 10.40 -9.71
CA VAL A 61 -6.22 10.55 -11.03
C VAL A 61 -7.23 10.41 -12.16
N ILE A 62 -8.15 9.43 -12.07
CA ILE A 62 -9.21 9.25 -13.07
C ILE A 62 -10.12 10.48 -13.10
N VAL A 63 -10.54 10.99 -11.95
CA VAL A 63 -11.41 12.17 -11.85
C VAL A 63 -10.71 13.41 -12.40
N ILE A 64 -9.44 13.65 -12.04
CA ILE A 64 -8.67 14.78 -12.56
C ILE A 64 -8.51 14.68 -14.08
N GLY A 65 -8.12 13.51 -14.60
CA GLY A 65 -7.99 13.29 -16.04
C GLY A 65 -9.31 13.51 -16.79
N TRP A 66 -10.43 13.05 -16.21
CA TRP A 66 -11.76 13.28 -16.75
C TRP A 66 -12.13 14.77 -16.78
N VAL A 67 -11.93 15.49 -15.68
CA VAL A 67 -12.20 16.93 -15.59
C VAL A 67 -11.37 17.72 -16.60
N VAL A 68 -10.07 17.40 -16.72
CA VAL A 68 -9.17 18.03 -17.69
C VAL A 68 -9.62 17.74 -19.13
N SER A 69 -10.11 16.54 -19.42
CA SER A 69 -10.58 16.18 -20.77
C SER A 69 -11.89 16.88 -21.18
N LEU A 70 -12.65 17.43 -20.22
CA LEU A 70 -13.92 18.10 -20.48
C LEU A 70 -13.77 19.62 -20.66
N HIS A 71 -12.60 20.19 -20.38
CA HIS A 71 -12.26 21.60 -20.61
C HIS A 71 -11.36 21.73 -21.84
#